data_AF-A0A932N2Q3-F1
#
_entry.id   AF-A0A932N2Q3-F1
#
_cell.length_a   1.000
_cell.length_b   1.000
_cell.length_c   1.000
_cell.angle_alpha   90.00
_cell.angle_beta   90.00
_cell.angle_gamma   90.00
#
_symmetry.space_group_name_H-M   'P 1'
#
loop_
_entity.id
_entity.type
_entity.pdbx_description
1 polymer ?
#
loop_
_entity_poly.entity_id
_entity_poly.type
_entity_poly.pdbx_seq_one_letter_code
_entity_poly.pdbx_strand_id
1 'polypeptide(L)'
;MWPVRHQNGLTRAAHMASLLAVIAIPLVGWFFQNWSGATTLTVYWFETVAASVFITARILFHRRWAPRRGHFTYAAPSQQRRGTGSSTFLSGFVVTMVVFCAAHALFLGFILFMLNRNGQSELAVVDWRSVGFGCLSVFGFLALDFLVDLVSLRRWSFFQIEQTANLGLSRVMVVHLTLIFGLFAAAFTGAPDALFGVFVVLKTLASLSSALPQWDPEVAPGWMSRVMNRLPNAHPGKRFEDKWADDRADENARRTRNEQPWPA
;
A
#
# COMPACT_ATOMS: atom_id res chain seq x y z
N MET A 1 -1.97 24.56 6.89
CA MET A 1 -0.50 24.57 6.75
C MET A 1 -0.01 23.13 6.87
N TRP A 2 0.18 22.47 5.74
CA TRP A 2 0.54 21.05 5.67
C TRP A 2 1.95 20.84 6.24
N PRO A 3 2.21 19.85 7.11
CA PRO A 3 3.58 19.45 7.38
C PRO A 3 4.05 18.67 6.15
N VAL A 4 4.49 19.41 5.14
CA VAL A 4 5.40 18.88 4.12
C VAL A 4 6.52 18.23 4.91
N ARG A 5 6.75 16.94 4.68
CA ARG A 5 7.95 16.22 5.11
C ARG A 5 9.12 17.21 4.98
N HIS A 6 9.67 17.70 6.09
CA HIS A 6 10.95 18.41 6.09
C HIS A 6 12.03 17.36 5.80
N GLN A 7 12.03 16.88 4.56
CA GLN A 7 12.99 15.96 4.01
C GLN A 7 13.95 16.78 3.19
N ASN A 8 15.21 16.80 3.64
CA ASN A 8 16.33 17.34 2.89
C ASN A 8 16.39 16.62 1.52
N GLY A 9 16.87 17.29 0.46
CA GLY A 9 16.85 16.72 -0.90
C GLY A 9 17.46 15.31 -1.00
N LEU A 10 18.47 15.02 -0.18
CA LEU A 10 19.12 13.73 -0.07
C LEU A 10 18.19 12.59 0.39
N THR A 11 17.32 12.83 1.38
CA THR A 11 16.42 11.77 1.87
C THR A 11 15.33 11.46 0.86
N ARG A 12 14.79 12.48 0.19
CA ARG A 12 13.86 12.29 -0.94
C ARG A 12 14.49 11.48 -2.07
N ALA A 13 15.73 11.79 -2.46
CA ALA A 13 16.44 11.04 -3.48
C ALA A 13 16.65 9.58 -3.08
N ALA A 14 17.03 9.32 -1.82
CA ALA A 14 17.17 7.95 -1.30
C ALA A 14 15.86 7.16 -1.34
N HIS A 15 14.73 7.75 -0.92
CA HIS A 15 13.42 7.11 -1.01
C HIS A 15 13.01 6.80 -2.45
N MET A 16 13.23 7.73 -3.37
CA MET A 16 12.94 7.51 -4.79
C MET A 16 13.82 6.42 -5.38
N ALA A 17 15.12 6.40 -5.05
CA ALA A 17 16.04 5.38 -5.50
C ALA A 17 15.64 3.99 -4.98
N SER A 18 15.31 3.87 -3.69
CA SER A 18 14.82 2.61 -3.10
C SER A 18 13.51 2.16 -3.74
N LEU A 19 12.56 3.07 -3.96
CA LEU A 19 11.30 2.75 -4.64
C LEU A 19 11.54 2.22 -6.05
N LEU A 20 12.36 2.92 -6.84
CA LEU A 20 12.69 2.52 -8.22
C LEU A 20 13.44 1.18 -8.25
N ALA A 21 14.35 0.97 -7.30
CA ALA A 21 15.11 -0.28 -7.21
C ALA A 21 14.21 -1.48 -6.87
N VAL A 22 13.29 -1.33 -5.91
CA VAL A 22 12.33 -2.39 -5.57
C VAL A 22 11.42 -2.74 -6.76
N ILE A 23 10.95 -1.73 -7.50
CA ILE A 23 10.16 -1.94 -8.73
C ILE A 23 11.00 -2.62 -9.82
N ALA A 24 12.27 -2.24 -9.96
CA ALA A 24 13.14 -2.77 -11.00
C ALA A 24 13.47 -4.25 -10.81
N ILE A 25 13.52 -4.78 -9.58
CA ILE A 25 13.96 -6.16 -9.33
C ILE A 25 13.11 -7.18 -10.10
N PRO A 26 11.77 -7.24 -9.93
CA PRO A 26 10.98 -8.24 -10.64
C PRO A 26 10.81 -7.91 -12.12
N LEU A 27 10.90 -6.62 -12.50
CA LEU A 27 10.85 -6.19 -13.90
C LEU A 27 12.10 -6.67 -14.67
N VAL A 28 13.28 -6.50 -14.09
CA VAL A 28 14.54 -7.02 -14.64
C VAL A 28 14.54 -8.54 -14.62
N GLY A 29 14.06 -9.14 -13.54
CA GLY A 29 13.89 -10.59 -13.42
C GLY A 29 13.08 -11.18 -14.58
N TRP A 30 11.89 -10.64 -14.81
CA TRP A 30 10.97 -11.10 -15.86
C TRP A 30 11.49 -10.85 -17.28
N PHE A 31 11.90 -9.62 -17.60
CA PHE A 31 12.25 -9.26 -18.98
C PHE A 31 13.69 -9.58 -19.40
N PHE A 32 14.62 -9.71 -18.46
CA PHE A 32 16.05 -9.84 -18.76
C PHE A 32 16.73 -11.04 -18.13
N GLN A 33 16.13 -11.69 -17.12
CA GLN A 33 16.71 -12.86 -16.44
C GLN A 33 15.90 -14.14 -16.61
N ASN A 34 14.92 -14.15 -17.53
CA ASN A 34 14.06 -15.30 -17.82
C ASN A 34 13.39 -15.88 -16.56
N TRP A 35 13.03 -15.03 -15.60
CA TRP A 35 12.27 -15.51 -14.46
C TRP A 35 10.93 -16.03 -14.93
N SER A 36 10.56 -17.21 -14.43
CA SER A 36 9.21 -17.73 -14.60
C SER A 36 8.18 -16.81 -13.93
N GLY A 37 6.91 -17.00 -14.30
CA GLY A 37 5.79 -16.31 -13.67
C GLY A 37 5.74 -16.60 -12.17
N ALA A 38 6.01 -17.86 -11.78
CA ALA A 38 6.06 -18.28 -10.39
C ALA A 38 7.15 -17.59 -9.58
N THR A 39 8.39 -17.58 -10.08
CA THR A 39 9.51 -16.88 -9.43
C THR A 39 9.19 -15.41 -9.23
N THR A 40 8.70 -14.75 -10.28
CA THR A 40 8.33 -13.34 -10.26
C THR A 40 7.23 -13.04 -9.24
N LEU A 41 6.15 -13.83 -9.24
CA LEU A 41 5.05 -13.68 -8.28
C LEU A 41 5.49 -13.94 -6.83
N THR A 42 6.33 -14.93 -6.59
CA THR A 42 6.86 -15.22 -5.24
C THR A 42 7.65 -14.03 -4.70
N VAL A 43 8.49 -13.40 -5.52
CA VAL A 43 9.24 -12.20 -5.13
C VAL A 43 8.31 -11.02 -4.85
N TYR A 44 7.26 -10.81 -5.66
CA TYR A 44 6.26 -9.76 -5.41
C TYR A 44 5.44 -9.99 -4.14
N TRP A 45 5.06 -11.24 -3.87
CA TRP A 45 4.40 -11.59 -2.62
C TRP A 45 5.31 -11.27 -1.43
N PHE A 46 6.59 -11.65 -1.52
CA PHE A 46 7.58 -11.35 -0.48
C PHE A 46 7.78 -9.84 -0.30
N GLU A 47 7.87 -9.05 -1.37
CA GLU A 47 7.93 -7.58 -1.32
C GLU A 47 6.80 -7.02 -0.46
N THR A 48 5.58 -7.51 -0.67
CA THR A 48 4.39 -7.07 0.06
C THR A 48 4.48 -7.40 1.55
N VAL A 49 4.93 -8.61 1.88
CA VAL A 49 5.15 -9.04 3.28
C VAL A 49 6.23 -8.19 3.93
N ALA A 50 7.40 -8.05 3.29
CA ALA A 50 8.53 -7.29 3.81
C ALA A 50 8.17 -5.81 4.02
N ALA A 51 7.49 -5.18 3.05
CA ALA A 51 7.02 -3.80 3.19
C ALA A 51 6.07 -3.63 4.38
N SER A 52 5.15 -4.58 4.57
CA SER A 52 4.21 -4.58 5.70
C SER A 52 4.91 -4.74 7.05
N VAL A 53 5.95 -5.58 7.11
CA VAL A 53 6.82 -5.72 8.30
C VAL A 53 7.55 -4.41 8.61
N PHE A 54 8.14 -3.76 7.60
CA PHE A 54 8.84 -2.48 7.82
C PHE A 54 7.88 -1.33 8.19
N ILE A 55 6.63 -1.34 7.72
CA ILE A 55 5.61 -0.38 8.19
C ILE A 55 5.26 -0.68 9.65
N THR A 56 5.07 -1.94 10.02
CA THR A 56 4.83 -2.37 11.41
C THR A 56 5.97 -1.91 12.32
N ALA A 57 7.22 -2.08 11.89
CA ALA A 57 8.40 -1.60 12.60
C ALA A 57 8.36 -0.08 12.80
N ARG A 58 8.05 0.71 11.76
CA ARG A 58 7.89 2.17 11.86
C ARG A 58 6.83 2.55 12.90
N ILE A 59 5.69 1.86 12.92
CA ILE A 59 4.63 2.11 13.91
C ILE A 59 5.14 1.83 15.33
N LEU A 60 5.83 0.71 15.55
CA LEU A 60 6.38 0.33 16.85
C LEU A 60 7.43 1.32 17.37
N PHE A 61 8.42 1.67 16.53
CA PHE A 61 9.45 2.64 16.91
C PHE A 61 8.86 4.03 17.15
N HIS A 62 7.93 4.47 16.30
CA HIS A 62 7.24 5.75 16.49
C HIS A 62 6.43 5.77 17.78
N ARG A 63 5.70 4.69 18.10
CA ARG A 63 4.96 4.54 19.37
C ARG A 63 5.88 4.65 20.59
N ARG A 64 7.11 4.12 20.49
CA ARG A 64 8.10 4.14 21.59
C ARG A 64 8.78 5.50 21.78
N TRP A 65 9.05 6.22 20.70
CA TRP A 65 9.81 7.49 20.73
C TRP A 65 8.94 8.74 20.79
N ALA A 66 7.74 8.69 20.23
CA ALA A 66 6.78 9.78 20.18
C ALA A 66 5.36 9.24 20.45
N PRO A 67 5.03 8.88 21.71
CA PRO A 67 3.74 8.31 22.05
C PRO A 67 2.62 9.35 21.81
N ARG A 68 1.72 9.02 20.89
CA ARG A 68 0.53 9.82 20.53
C ARG A 68 -0.73 9.03 20.81
N ARG A 69 -1.84 9.71 21.12
CA ARG A 69 -3.16 9.10 21.36
C ARG A 69 -3.58 8.17 20.23
N GLY A 70 -3.29 8.50 18.98
CA GLY A 70 -3.63 7.67 17.82
C GLY A 70 -3.08 6.24 17.88
N HIS A 71 -1.95 5.99 18.55
CA HIS A 71 -1.40 4.63 18.69
C HIS A 71 -2.18 3.75 19.67
N PHE A 72 -2.81 4.34 20.68
CA PHE A 72 -3.44 3.62 21.79
C PHE A 72 -4.96 3.67 21.72
N THR A 73 -5.52 4.82 21.35
CA THR A 73 -6.96 5.09 21.25
C THR A 73 -7.28 5.61 19.86
N TYR A 74 -7.11 4.73 18.87
CA TYR A 74 -7.17 5.11 17.46
C TYR A 74 -8.56 5.59 17.05
N ALA A 75 -8.62 6.78 16.46
CA ALA A 75 -9.79 7.28 15.76
C ALA A 75 -9.72 6.88 14.29
N ALA A 76 -10.45 5.84 13.87
CA ALA A 76 -10.52 5.45 12.47
C ALA A 76 -11.36 6.46 11.64
N PRO A 77 -11.03 6.67 10.34
CA PRO A 77 -11.86 7.42 9.41
C PRO A 77 -13.30 6.90 9.36
N SER A 78 -14.28 7.76 9.09
CA SER A 78 -15.72 7.44 9.15
C SER A 78 -16.11 6.22 8.29
N GLN A 79 -15.48 6.04 7.13
CA GLN A 79 -15.68 4.88 6.24
C GLN A 79 -15.21 3.55 6.86
N GLN A 80 -14.26 3.60 7.79
CA GLN A 80 -13.62 2.43 8.41
C GLN A 80 -14.20 2.09 9.81
N ARG A 81 -15.07 2.96 10.36
CA ARG A 81 -15.67 2.78 11.70
C ARG A 81 -16.56 1.54 11.82
N ARG A 82 -17.07 0.97 10.72
CA ARG A 82 -18.00 -0.17 10.74
C ARG A 82 -17.37 -1.52 11.14
N GLY A 83 -16.04 -1.61 11.31
CA GLY A 83 -15.37 -2.88 11.63
C GLY A 83 -14.35 -2.84 12.77
N THR A 84 -14.04 -1.68 13.34
CA THR A 84 -12.96 -1.53 14.33
C THR A 84 -13.52 -1.18 15.71
N GLY A 85 -14.00 -2.18 16.45
CA GLY A 85 -14.20 -2.04 17.89
C GLY A 85 -12.85 -1.80 18.58
N SER A 86 -12.75 -0.82 19.48
CA SER A 86 -11.67 -0.45 20.43
C SER A 86 -10.20 -0.89 20.17
N SER A 87 -9.79 -1.12 18.93
CA SER A 87 -8.48 -1.68 18.59
C SER A 87 -7.45 -0.57 18.41
N THR A 88 -6.21 -0.87 18.76
CA THR A 88 -5.08 0.03 18.51
C THR A 88 -4.82 0.14 17.01
N PHE A 89 -4.23 1.26 16.58
CA PHE A 89 -3.85 1.47 15.18
C PHE A 89 -2.96 0.33 14.66
N LEU A 90 -1.99 -0.10 15.47
CA LEU A 90 -1.11 -1.22 15.16
C LEU A 90 -1.87 -2.53 14.98
N SER A 91 -2.81 -2.86 15.88
CA SER A 91 -3.59 -4.10 15.79
C SER A 91 -4.44 -4.12 14.52
N GLY A 92 -5.14 -3.03 14.22
CA GLY A 92 -5.91 -2.90 12.98
C GLY A 92 -5.04 -3.11 11.75
N PHE A 93 -3.89 -2.44 11.68
CA PHE A 93 -2.94 -2.59 10.59
C PHE A 93 -2.42 -4.04 10.43
N VAL A 94 -1.95 -4.65 11.53
CA VAL A 94 -1.38 -6.01 11.53
C VAL A 94 -2.42 -7.05 11.14
N VAL A 95 -3.65 -6.96 11.66
CA VAL A 95 -4.71 -7.88 11.28
C VAL A 95 -5.03 -7.76 9.80
N THR A 96 -5.20 -6.53 9.28
CA THR A 96 -5.47 -6.30 7.86
C THR A 96 -4.34 -6.84 6.98
N MET A 97 -3.08 -6.54 7.31
CA MET A 97 -1.94 -7.00 6.49
C MET A 97 -1.79 -8.53 6.54
N VAL A 98 -2.00 -9.17 7.69
CA VAL A 98 -1.86 -10.64 7.84
C VAL A 98 -2.94 -11.36 7.06
N VAL A 99 -4.21 -10.96 7.23
CA VAL A 99 -5.33 -11.54 6.48
C VAL A 99 -5.10 -11.38 4.98
N PHE A 100 -4.66 -10.20 4.55
CA PHE A 100 -4.38 -9.92 3.16
C PHE A 100 -3.21 -10.76 2.61
N CYS A 101 -2.08 -10.82 3.31
CA CYS A 101 -0.90 -11.59 2.88
C CYS A 101 -1.21 -13.08 2.82
N ALA A 102 -2.01 -13.59 3.75
CA ALA A 102 -2.47 -14.98 3.75
C ALA A 102 -3.41 -15.26 2.57
N ALA A 103 -4.42 -14.42 2.35
CA ALA A 103 -5.32 -14.55 1.20
C ALA A 103 -4.55 -14.50 -0.13
N HIS A 104 -3.56 -13.61 -0.24
CA HIS A 104 -2.71 -13.54 -1.42
C HIS A 104 -1.82 -14.78 -1.58
N ALA A 105 -1.23 -15.31 -0.50
CA ALA A 105 -0.45 -16.55 -0.57
C ALA A 105 -1.29 -17.73 -1.06
N LEU A 106 -2.53 -17.85 -0.57
CA LEU A 106 -3.48 -18.88 -1.02
C LEU A 106 -3.82 -18.72 -2.50
N PHE A 107 -4.08 -17.49 -2.94
CA PHE A 107 -4.37 -17.18 -4.33
C PHE A 107 -3.18 -17.50 -5.26
N LEU A 108 -1.97 -17.14 -4.84
CA LEU A 108 -0.74 -17.47 -5.54
C LEU A 108 -0.61 -18.99 -5.69
N GLY A 109 -0.77 -19.74 -4.60
CA GLY A 109 -0.74 -21.21 -4.64
C GLY A 109 -1.79 -21.78 -5.59
N PHE A 110 -2.99 -21.23 -5.61
CA PHE A 110 -4.08 -21.64 -6.50
C PHE A 110 -3.75 -21.42 -7.99
N ILE A 111 -3.22 -20.25 -8.36
CA ILE A 111 -2.80 -19.96 -9.73
C ILE A 111 -1.70 -20.90 -10.17
N LEU A 112 -0.67 -21.09 -9.33
CA LEU A 112 0.47 -21.95 -9.68
C LEU A 112 0.01 -23.39 -9.87
N PHE A 113 -0.92 -23.86 -9.04
CA PHE A 113 -1.57 -25.15 -9.21
C PHE A 113 -2.34 -25.25 -10.53
N MET A 114 -3.14 -24.23 -10.88
CA MET A 114 -3.89 -24.19 -12.14
C MET A 114 -2.98 -24.15 -13.38
N LEU A 115 -1.92 -23.33 -13.37
CA LEU A 115 -0.96 -23.24 -14.48
C LEU A 115 -0.25 -24.58 -14.70
N ASN A 116 0.15 -25.25 -13.61
CA ASN A 116 0.76 -26.57 -13.68
C ASN A 116 -0.22 -27.63 -14.25
N ARG A 117 -1.51 -27.56 -13.87
CA ARG A 117 -2.55 -28.46 -14.41
C ARG A 117 -2.87 -28.20 -15.87
N ASN A 118 -2.79 -26.96 -16.33
CA ASN A 118 -3.12 -26.55 -17.71
C ASN A 118 -1.94 -26.74 -18.69
N GLY A 119 -0.89 -27.48 -18.31
CA GLY A 119 0.25 -27.79 -19.17
C GLY A 119 1.26 -26.64 -19.31
N GLN A 120 1.15 -25.59 -18.51
CA GLN A 120 2.09 -24.46 -18.50
C GLN A 120 3.08 -24.59 -17.34
N SER A 121 3.71 -25.76 -17.25
CA SER A 121 4.64 -26.08 -16.17
C SER A 121 5.84 -25.14 -16.13
N GLU A 122 6.32 -24.66 -17.29
CA GLU A 122 7.46 -23.73 -17.38
C GLU A 122 7.22 -22.41 -16.63
N LEU A 123 6.00 -21.85 -16.69
CA LEU A 123 5.63 -20.67 -15.91
C LEU A 123 5.47 -20.95 -14.42
N ALA A 124 5.14 -22.18 -14.06
CA ALA A 124 4.90 -22.61 -12.69
C ALA A 124 6.20 -23.04 -11.95
N VAL A 125 7.32 -23.24 -12.66
CA VAL A 125 8.59 -23.61 -12.06
C VAL A 125 9.10 -22.47 -11.18
N VAL A 126 9.38 -22.74 -9.91
CA VAL A 126 10.00 -21.77 -9.00
C VAL A 126 11.51 -22.00 -8.98
N ASP A 127 12.28 -21.01 -9.44
CA ASP A 127 13.73 -21.00 -9.24
C ASP A 127 14.05 -20.34 -7.89
N TRP A 128 14.26 -21.18 -6.88
CA TRP A 128 14.55 -20.75 -5.51
C TRP A 128 15.82 -19.91 -5.39
N ARG A 129 16.80 -20.07 -6.29
CA ARG A 129 18.01 -19.25 -6.29
C ARG A 129 17.67 -17.82 -6.69
N SER A 130 16.94 -17.65 -7.79
CA SER A 130 16.46 -16.34 -8.25
C SER A 130 15.50 -15.70 -7.26
N VAL A 131 14.59 -16.47 -6.66
CA VAL A 131 13.74 -16.00 -5.54
C VAL A 131 14.61 -15.49 -4.39
N GLY A 132 15.63 -16.24 -3.98
CA GLY A 132 16.53 -15.85 -2.90
C GLY A 132 17.21 -14.50 -3.16
N PHE A 133 17.80 -14.31 -4.35
CA PHE A 133 18.42 -13.05 -4.73
C PHE A 133 17.43 -11.90 -4.85
N GLY A 134 16.26 -12.14 -5.46
CA GLY A 134 15.19 -11.16 -5.58
C GLY A 134 14.69 -10.68 -4.21
N CYS A 135 14.35 -11.62 -3.33
CA CYS A 135 13.89 -11.35 -1.97
C CYS A 135 14.96 -10.63 -1.15
N LEU A 136 16.23 -11.07 -1.21
CA LEU A 136 17.33 -10.42 -0.50
C LEU A 136 17.53 -8.97 -0.98
N SER A 137 17.45 -8.74 -2.29
CA SER A 137 17.60 -7.40 -2.88
C SER A 137 16.44 -6.49 -2.47
N VAL A 138 15.19 -6.97 -2.58
CA VAL A 138 14.00 -6.22 -2.15
C VAL A 138 14.10 -5.89 -0.66
N PHE A 139 14.46 -6.87 0.17
CA PHE A 139 14.65 -6.65 1.60
C PHE A 139 15.73 -5.61 1.88
N GLY A 140 16.87 -5.68 1.19
CA GLY A 140 17.97 -4.73 1.33
C GLY A 140 17.56 -3.29 1.04
N PHE A 141 16.84 -3.04 -0.06
CA PHE A 141 16.35 -1.70 -0.40
C PHE A 141 15.27 -1.20 0.56
N LEU A 142 14.34 -2.05 0.98
CA LEU A 142 13.33 -1.70 1.98
C LEU A 142 13.96 -1.43 3.36
N ALA A 143 15.00 -2.17 3.73
CA ALA A 143 15.76 -1.96 4.95
C ALA A 143 16.52 -0.63 4.91
N LEU A 144 17.18 -0.31 3.79
CA LEU A 144 17.86 0.97 3.60
C LEU A 144 16.88 2.15 3.71
N ASP A 145 15.74 2.05 3.03
CA ASP A 145 14.65 3.03 3.11
C ASP A 145 14.15 3.23 4.55
N PHE A 146 13.96 2.12 5.28
CA PHE A 146 13.59 2.14 6.68
C PHE A 146 14.65 2.79 7.57
N LEU A 147 15.94 2.50 7.36
CA LEU A 147 17.04 3.10 8.13
C LEU A 147 17.13 4.61 7.90
N VAL A 148 16.91 5.08 6.67
CA VAL A 148 16.83 6.52 6.36
C VAL A 148 15.66 7.16 7.10
N ASP A 149 14.49 6.52 7.11
CA ASP A 149 13.32 6.99 7.85
C ASP A 149 13.58 7.03 9.35
N LEU A 150 14.25 6.02 9.90
CA LEU A 150 14.48 5.83 11.34
C LEU A 150 15.13 7.07 11.99
N VAL A 151 16.04 7.74 11.28
CA VAL A 151 16.72 8.97 11.72
C VAL A 151 15.74 10.13 11.94
N SER A 152 14.72 10.22 11.10
CA SER A 152 13.72 11.30 11.15
C SER A 152 12.42 10.90 11.85
N LEU A 153 12.21 9.60 12.09
CA LEU A 153 10.96 9.01 12.54
C LEU A 153 10.44 9.64 13.83
N ARG A 154 11.33 10.01 14.76
CA ARG A 154 10.95 10.66 16.03
C ARG A 154 10.23 12.01 15.83
N ARG A 155 10.49 12.70 14.72
CA ARG A 155 9.89 14.00 14.39
C ARG A 155 8.62 13.89 13.57
N TRP A 156 8.23 12.66 13.18
CA TRP A 156 7.04 12.46 12.39
C TRP A 156 5.80 12.75 13.23
N SER A 157 4.77 13.23 12.54
CA SER A 157 3.40 13.30 13.06
C SER A 157 2.77 11.91 13.00
N PHE A 158 1.80 11.62 13.86
CA PHE A 158 1.02 10.39 13.76
C PHE A 158 0.34 10.26 12.39
N PHE A 159 -0.15 11.37 11.83
CA PHE A 159 -0.76 11.44 10.51
C PHE A 159 0.18 10.97 9.41
N GLN A 160 1.47 11.31 9.47
CA GLN A 160 2.46 10.82 8.50
C GLN A 160 2.64 9.29 8.57
N ILE A 161 2.59 8.71 9.77
CA ILE A 161 2.63 7.25 9.97
C ILE A 161 1.35 6.61 9.45
N GLU A 162 0.20 7.17 9.81
CA GLU A 162 -1.12 6.71 9.36
C GLU A 162 -1.22 6.73 7.83
N GLN A 163 -0.79 7.83 7.20
CA GLN A 163 -0.76 7.96 5.75
C GLN A 163 0.19 6.94 5.12
N THR A 164 1.41 6.79 5.64
CA THR A 164 2.38 5.82 5.10
C THR A 164 1.82 4.38 5.14
N ALA A 165 1.18 4.00 6.24
CA ALA A 165 0.53 2.70 6.39
C ALA A 165 -0.66 2.52 5.43
N ASN A 166 -1.55 3.51 5.35
CA ASN A 166 -2.73 3.46 4.48
C ASN A 166 -2.36 3.45 2.99
N LEU A 167 -1.29 4.13 2.60
CA LEU A 167 -0.80 4.12 1.21
C LEU A 167 -0.18 2.78 0.83
N GLY A 168 0.52 2.13 1.76
CA GLY A 168 0.97 0.76 1.59
C GLY A 168 -0.22 -0.17 1.36
N LEU A 169 -1.19 -0.15 2.28
CA LEU A 169 -2.36 -1.04 2.23
C LEU A 169 -3.25 -0.82 1.01
N SER A 170 -3.68 0.42 0.75
CA SER A 170 -4.60 0.74 -0.35
C SER A 170 -4.03 0.35 -1.71
N ARG A 171 -2.75 0.61 -1.94
CA ARG A 171 -2.08 0.26 -3.20
C ARG A 171 -1.94 -1.24 -3.36
N VAL A 172 -1.47 -1.92 -2.32
CA VAL A 172 -1.39 -3.37 -2.28
C VAL A 172 -2.76 -3.96 -2.57
N MET A 173 -3.82 -3.51 -1.91
CA MET A 173 -5.18 -3.98 -2.16
C MET A 173 -5.66 -3.75 -3.60
N VAL A 174 -5.55 -2.53 -4.14
CA VAL A 174 -6.02 -2.22 -5.50
C VAL A 174 -5.28 -3.04 -6.53
N VAL A 175 -3.95 -3.10 -6.40
CA VAL A 175 -3.11 -3.83 -7.34
C VAL A 175 -3.43 -5.32 -7.24
N HIS A 176 -3.52 -5.89 -6.05
CA HIS A 176 -3.81 -7.32 -5.94
C HIS A 176 -5.23 -7.67 -6.35
N LEU A 177 -6.24 -6.83 -6.09
CA LEU A 177 -7.61 -7.11 -6.51
C LEU A 177 -7.70 -7.11 -8.04
N THR A 178 -7.11 -6.10 -8.69
CA THR A 178 -7.06 -6.02 -10.16
C THR A 178 -6.24 -7.15 -10.77
N LEU A 179 -5.14 -7.55 -10.12
CA LEU A 179 -4.31 -8.66 -10.59
C LEU A 179 -4.95 -10.03 -10.31
N ILE A 180 -5.68 -10.19 -9.20
CA ILE A 180 -6.46 -11.39 -8.89
C ILE A 180 -7.47 -11.63 -9.99
N PHE A 181 -8.29 -10.61 -10.31
CA PHE A 181 -9.30 -10.74 -11.36
C PHE A 181 -8.67 -10.83 -12.76
N GLY A 182 -7.58 -10.10 -13.02
CA GLY A 182 -6.87 -10.12 -14.30
C GLY A 182 -6.25 -11.48 -14.60
N LEU A 183 -5.52 -12.07 -13.64
CA LEU A 183 -4.88 -13.38 -13.82
C LEU A 183 -5.89 -14.53 -13.72
N PHE A 184 -6.99 -14.36 -12.98
CA PHE A 184 -8.11 -15.30 -13.01
C PHE A 184 -8.77 -15.33 -14.38
N ALA A 185 -9.07 -14.18 -14.99
CA ALA A 185 -9.57 -14.12 -16.37
C ALA A 185 -8.56 -14.67 -17.40
N ALA A 186 -7.26 -14.47 -17.15
CA ALA A 186 -6.16 -15.01 -17.95
C ALA A 186 -6.11 -16.55 -17.97
N ALA A 187 -6.25 -17.17 -16.80
CA ALA A 187 -6.21 -18.62 -16.66
C ALA A 187 -7.33 -19.32 -17.45
N PHE A 188 -8.44 -18.62 -17.71
CA PHE A 188 -9.53 -19.09 -18.56
C PHE A 188 -9.34 -18.82 -20.06
N THR A 189 -8.44 -17.91 -20.46
CA THR A 189 -8.29 -17.45 -21.86
C THR A 189 -7.05 -18.02 -22.58
N GLY A 190 -6.16 -18.74 -21.89
CA GLY A 190 -5.13 -19.58 -22.52
C GLY A 190 -3.85 -18.87 -22.97
N ALA A 191 -3.64 -17.58 -22.65
CA ALA A 191 -2.41 -16.83 -23.00
C ALA A 191 -1.66 -16.23 -21.78
N PRO A 192 -1.08 -17.03 -20.88
CA PRO A 192 -0.58 -16.54 -19.59
C PRO A 192 0.72 -15.74 -19.66
N ASP A 193 1.65 -16.05 -20.59
CA ASP A 193 2.92 -15.32 -20.73
C ASP A 193 2.73 -13.81 -21.01
N ALA A 194 1.87 -13.48 -21.98
CA ALA A 194 1.57 -12.08 -22.31
C ALA A 194 0.94 -11.35 -21.11
N LEU A 195 0.16 -12.06 -20.30
CA LEU A 195 -0.58 -11.51 -19.17
C LEU A 195 0.31 -11.34 -17.93
N PHE A 196 1.35 -12.16 -17.76
CA PHE A 196 2.43 -11.91 -16.81
C PHE A 196 3.23 -10.65 -17.17
N GLY A 197 3.50 -10.42 -18.45
CA GLY A 197 4.11 -9.17 -18.91
C GLY A 197 3.23 -7.94 -18.59
N VAL A 198 1.93 -8.00 -18.91
CA VAL A 198 0.96 -6.94 -18.58
C VAL A 198 0.89 -6.71 -17.07
N PHE A 199 0.89 -7.79 -16.28
CA PHE A 199 0.93 -7.72 -14.82
C PHE A 199 2.14 -6.93 -14.31
N VAL A 200 3.35 -7.24 -14.79
CA VAL A 200 4.58 -6.56 -14.37
C VAL A 200 4.51 -5.08 -14.72
N VAL A 201 4.00 -4.74 -15.92
CA VAL A 201 3.84 -3.35 -16.37
C VAL A 201 2.79 -2.61 -15.53
N LEU A 202 1.62 -3.18 -15.30
CA LEU A 202 0.56 -2.54 -14.50
C LEU A 202 1.00 -2.34 -13.05
N LYS A 203 1.67 -3.32 -12.44
CA LYS A 203 2.27 -3.17 -11.10
C LYS A 203 3.30 -2.05 -11.08
N THR A 204 4.13 -1.96 -12.11
CA THR A 204 5.16 -0.92 -12.25
C THR A 204 4.52 0.47 -12.35
N LEU A 205 3.53 0.64 -13.23
CA LEU A 205 2.78 1.89 -13.39
C LEU A 205 2.06 2.28 -12.10
N ALA A 206 1.42 1.33 -11.42
CA ALA A 206 0.75 1.57 -10.14
C ALA A 206 1.73 1.92 -9.02
N SER A 207 2.95 1.39 -9.07
CA SER A 207 4.01 1.74 -8.11
C SER A 207 4.57 3.13 -8.41
N LEU A 208 4.75 3.49 -9.68
CA LEU A 208 5.21 4.81 -10.13
C LEU A 208 4.20 5.93 -9.86
N SER A 209 2.90 5.67 -10.03
CA SER A 209 1.84 6.66 -9.77
C SER A 209 1.86 7.19 -8.34
N SER A 210 2.45 6.43 -7.41
CA SER A 210 2.60 6.86 -6.03
C SER A 210 3.64 7.93 -5.75
N ALA A 211 4.54 8.17 -6.70
CA ALA A 211 5.45 9.30 -6.63
C ALA A 211 4.70 10.63 -6.89
N LEU A 212 3.48 10.56 -7.42
CA LEU A 212 2.64 11.73 -7.66
C LEU A 212 2.00 12.21 -6.34
N PRO A 213 1.92 13.53 -6.13
CA PRO A 213 1.23 14.09 -4.96
C PRO A 213 -0.23 13.64 -4.91
N GLN A 214 -0.66 13.15 -3.75
CA GLN A 214 -2.07 12.84 -3.56
C GLN A 214 -2.90 14.12 -3.56
N TRP A 215 -3.91 14.16 -4.44
CA TRP A 215 -4.83 15.27 -4.54
C TRP A 215 -5.84 15.24 -3.38
N ASP A 216 -5.66 16.11 -2.38
CA ASP A 216 -6.57 16.27 -1.24
C ASP A 216 -6.98 17.75 -1.07
N PRO A 217 -7.93 18.26 -1.88
CA PRO A 217 -8.27 19.67 -1.88
C PRO A 217 -9.05 20.07 -0.61
N GLU A 218 -8.70 21.21 -0.01
CA GLU A 218 -9.38 21.71 1.19
C GLU A 218 -10.83 22.08 0.91
N VAL A 219 -11.12 22.54 -0.31
CA VAL A 219 -12.46 22.97 -0.76
C VAL A 219 -12.93 22.07 -1.90
N ALA A 220 -14.22 21.76 -1.93
CA ALA A 220 -14.82 20.97 -2.99
C ALA A 220 -14.56 21.60 -4.38
N PRO A 221 -13.96 20.86 -5.34
CA PRO A 221 -13.72 21.37 -6.68
C PRO A 221 -15.05 21.75 -7.35
N GLY A 222 -15.13 22.95 -7.93
CA GLY A 222 -16.39 23.47 -8.48
C GLY A 222 -16.98 22.65 -9.64
N TRP A 223 -16.19 21.83 -10.34
CA TRP A 223 -16.71 20.87 -11.32
C TRP A 223 -17.38 19.66 -10.65
N MET A 224 -16.79 19.16 -9.56
CA MET A 224 -17.28 17.99 -8.83
C MET A 224 -18.60 18.33 -8.12
N SER A 225 -18.67 19.51 -7.50
CA SER A 225 -19.91 20.00 -6.89
C SER A 225 -21.05 20.15 -7.89
N ARG A 226 -20.75 20.63 -9.12
CA ARG A 226 -21.76 20.74 -10.20
C ARG A 226 -22.30 19.38 -10.64
N VAL A 227 -21.48 18.35 -10.64
CA VAL A 227 -21.89 16.98 -11.01
C VAL A 227 -22.67 16.33 -9.87
N MET A 228 -22.14 16.38 -8.65
CA MET A 228 -22.74 15.71 -7.49
C MET A 228 -24.07 16.32 -7.07
N ASN A 229 -24.23 17.64 -7.18
CA ASN A 229 -25.51 18.31 -6.90
C ASN A 229 -26.60 18.06 -7.96
N ARG A 230 -26.26 17.44 -9.10
CA ARG A 230 -27.23 17.03 -10.13
C ARG A 230 -27.73 15.59 -9.96
N LEU A 231 -27.04 14.78 -9.17
CA LEU A 231 -27.45 13.41 -8.87
C LEU A 231 -28.51 13.42 -7.74
N PRO A 232 -29.42 12.43 -7.70
CA PRO A 232 -30.34 12.28 -6.57
C PRO A 232 -29.53 12.17 -5.26
N ASN A 233 -29.61 13.20 -4.43
CA ASN A 233 -28.83 13.28 -3.21
C ASN A 233 -29.25 12.16 -2.24
N ALA A 234 -28.29 11.37 -1.78
CA ALA A 234 -28.50 10.38 -0.70
C ALA A 234 -28.87 11.03 0.65
N HIS A 235 -28.69 12.35 0.78
CA HIS A 235 -29.10 13.14 1.95
C HIS A 235 -29.99 14.30 1.49
N PRO A 236 -31.31 14.24 1.73
CA PRO A 236 -32.23 15.32 1.39
C PRO A 236 -31.82 16.62 2.10
N GLY A 237 -31.71 17.73 1.35
CA GLY A 237 -31.55 19.07 1.92
C GLY A 237 -30.13 19.59 2.17
N LYS A 238 -29.06 18.80 1.92
CA LYS A 238 -27.67 19.30 1.97
C LYS A 238 -27.06 19.38 0.57
N ARG A 239 -26.29 20.45 0.29
CA ARG A 239 -25.46 20.50 -0.90
C ARG A 239 -24.19 19.68 -0.71
N PHE A 240 -23.58 19.27 -1.82
CA PHE A 240 -22.32 18.54 -1.81
C PHE A 240 -21.19 19.32 -1.12
N GLU A 241 -21.15 20.65 -1.30
CA GLU A 241 -20.13 21.52 -0.70
C GLU A 241 -20.23 21.53 0.84
N ASP A 242 -21.44 21.58 1.38
CA ASP A 242 -21.67 21.58 2.83
C ASP A 242 -21.26 20.24 3.43
N LYS A 243 -21.62 19.14 2.75
CA LYS A 243 -21.18 17.80 3.16
C LYS A 243 -19.65 17.67 3.10
N TRP A 244 -19.02 18.18 2.04
CA TRP A 244 -17.56 18.18 1.93
C TRP A 244 -16.93 18.94 3.11
N ALA A 245 -17.45 20.12 3.44
CA ALA A 245 -16.95 20.90 4.57
C ALA A 245 -17.12 20.16 5.91
N ASP A 246 -18.29 19.55 6.15
CA ASP A 246 -18.57 18.72 7.33
C ASP A 246 -17.59 17.54 7.42
N ASP A 247 -17.42 16.79 6.34
CA ASP A 247 -16.51 15.63 6.26
C ASP A 247 -15.04 16.06 6.53
N ARG A 248 -14.63 17.24 6.03
CA ARG A 248 -13.28 17.80 6.29
C ARG A 248 -13.11 18.25 7.74
N ALA A 249 -14.12 18.88 8.32
CA ALA A 249 -14.09 19.31 9.72
C ALA A 249 -13.97 18.10 10.67
N ASP A 250 -14.77 17.06 10.42
CA ASP A 250 -14.72 15.80 11.17
C ASP A 250 -13.37 15.11 11.04
N GLU A 251 -12.80 15.07 9.83
CA GLU A 251 -11.49 14.49 9.57
C GLU A 251 -10.36 15.28 10.25
N ASN A 252 -10.42 16.61 10.24
CA ASN A 252 -9.44 17.46 10.94
C ASN A 252 -9.53 17.30 12.46
N ALA A 253 -10.73 17.22 13.03
CA ALA A 253 -10.93 16.96 14.44
C ALA A 253 -10.37 15.58 14.85
N ARG A 254 -10.60 14.56 14.01
CA ARG A 254 -10.04 13.21 14.17
C ARG A 254 -8.51 13.22 14.18
N ARG A 255 -7.89 13.85 13.19
CA ARG A 255 -6.42 13.96 13.07
C ARG A 255 -5.84 14.66 14.30
N THR A 256 -6.43 15.79 14.69
CA THR A 256 -5.99 16.57 15.87
C THR A 256 -6.07 15.72 17.13
N ARG A 257 -7.14 14.94 17.32
CA ARG A 257 -7.27 14.02 18.46
C ARG A 257 -6.19 12.95 18.46
N ASN A 258 -5.90 12.35 17.31
CA ASN A 258 -4.88 11.30 17.19
C ASN A 258 -3.45 11.84 17.43
N GLU A 259 -3.19 13.11 17.12
CA GLU A 259 -1.89 13.78 17.33
C GLU A 259 -1.60 14.20 18.77
N GLN A 260 -2.61 14.22 19.63
CA GLN A 260 -2.42 14.61 21.02
C GLN A 260 -1.39 13.68 21.70
N PRO A 261 -0.48 14.21 22.54
CA PRO A 261 0.42 13.38 23.33
C PRO A 261 -0.36 12.37 24.18
N TRP A 262 0.18 11.17 24.33
CA TRP A 262 -0.35 10.21 25.30
C TRP A 262 -0.06 10.73 26.72
N PRO A 263 -1.05 10.82 27.63
CA PRO A 263 -0.78 11.14 29.02
C PRO A 263 0.11 10.03 29.60
N ALA A 264 1.30 10.42 30.06
CA ALA A 264 2.28 9.51 30.65
C ALA A 264 1.74 8.88 31.95
#